data_AF-A0A9X3LVA0-F1
#
_entry.id   AF-A0A9X3LVA0-F1
#
_cell.length_a   1.000
_cell.length_b   1.000
_cell.length_c   1.000
_cell.angle_alpha   90.00
_cell.angle_beta   90.00
_cell.angle_gamma   90.00
#
_symmetry.space_group_name_H-M   'P 1'
#
loop_
_entity.id
_entity.type
_entity.pdbx_description
1 polymer ?
#
loop_
_entity_poly.entity_id
_entity_poly.type
_entity_poly.pdbx_seq_one_letter_code
_entity_poly.pdbx_strand_id
1 'polypeptide(L)'
;MTTPNDPYNNGNNPYSQNGNGNEGGTGQPGPADQSGYGQDPNQNQSSAYGQGYSQDYGQSANGGYGQDPNQNQNQGYGYGYGQNQGYNQGQDYGQGQAQGANPYGSYESYNTSASQDAYGSGYVDPNAGSQSGQPLVTNAGPLPVIESLTFGFKRVFTSQWHVYLGLSVIPMVALMVGMALVIAPMVAGIMADPDNFILGAGSIASVAVLAILGGIASLVFQIVMTKVALRDAAGEAPAWDRAFKDVPWAQGILVHILVGLATLLVGLVLMAIPLLLIATVSPALGVLLAVIVVFGFIFLYPFIALIPLYAIDGRTNAVGAFSAAFNDVKANYWRVLGALVVVGLISTIASSITQGLSSIIMAPVTALVSVFVYRWISDRHEQPVQQDGYMSMY
;
A
#
# COMPACT_ATOMS: atom_id res chain seq x y z
N MET A 1 -43.08 4.86 -51.77
CA MET A 1 -43.29 3.72 -52.67
C MET A 1 -41.91 3.19 -53.06
N THR A 2 -41.71 1.89 -52.79
CA THR A 2 -40.82 0.92 -53.47
C THR A 2 -39.32 1.21 -53.62
N THR A 3 -38.55 0.45 -52.85
CA THR A 3 -37.21 -0.10 -53.14
C THR A 3 -37.11 -0.77 -54.53
N PRO A 4 -35.90 -0.97 -55.04
CA PRO A 4 -35.44 -2.37 -55.19
C PRO A 4 -33.98 -2.63 -54.73
N ASN A 5 -33.83 -3.73 -53.99
CA ASN A 5 -32.64 -4.60 -53.98
C ASN A 5 -32.44 -5.22 -55.37
N ASP A 6 -31.21 -5.59 -55.76
CA ASP A 6 -30.76 -7.00 -55.90
C ASP A 6 -29.34 -7.13 -56.54
N PRO A 7 -28.70 -8.33 -56.61
CA PRO A 7 -27.38 -8.56 -56.04
C PRO A 7 -26.33 -9.04 -57.07
N TYR A 8 -25.06 -9.13 -56.65
CA TYR A 8 -24.09 -9.99 -57.34
C TYR A 8 -23.32 -10.89 -56.36
N ASN A 9 -23.60 -12.18 -56.57
CA ASN A 9 -22.98 -13.39 -56.12
C ASN A 9 -21.77 -13.72 -57.02
N ASN A 10 -20.71 -14.34 -56.47
CA ASN A 10 -20.09 -15.62 -56.90
C ASN A 10 -18.57 -15.64 -56.73
N GLY A 11 -18.05 -16.70 -56.09
CA GLY A 11 -16.61 -17.00 -56.05
C GLY A 11 -16.11 -18.02 -55.02
N ASN A 12 -16.74 -19.20 -54.89
CA ASN A 12 -16.08 -20.44 -54.41
C ASN A 12 -15.49 -21.15 -55.65
N ASN A 13 -14.34 -21.84 -55.69
CA ASN A 13 -13.84 -23.04 -54.96
C ASN A 13 -12.54 -23.52 -55.74
N PRO A 14 -11.92 -24.72 -55.58
CA PRO A 14 -11.39 -25.52 -54.45
C PRO A 14 -9.97 -26.15 -54.71
N TYR A 15 -9.55 -27.13 -53.87
CA TYR A 15 -8.35 -28.05 -53.90
C TYR A 15 -7.10 -27.56 -53.12
N SER A 16 -6.38 -28.34 -52.28
CA SER A 16 -6.21 -29.80 -52.04
C SER A 16 -6.11 -30.10 -50.51
N GLN A 17 -6.66 -31.20 -49.96
CA GLN A 17 -6.08 -32.57 -49.85
C GLN A 17 -4.68 -32.59 -49.19
N ASN A 18 -4.28 -33.45 -48.25
CA ASN A 18 -4.80 -34.71 -47.66
C ASN A 18 -3.82 -35.05 -46.50
N GLY A 19 -4.25 -35.51 -45.32
CA GLY A 19 -4.15 -36.93 -44.89
C GLY A 19 -3.65 -37.00 -43.43
N ASN A 20 -4.43 -37.55 -42.47
CA ASN A 20 -4.51 -38.97 -42.03
C ASN A 20 -3.23 -39.45 -41.29
N GLY A 21 -3.24 -40.17 -40.17
CA GLY A 21 -4.21 -40.79 -39.25
C GLY A 21 -3.45 -41.00 -37.91
N ASN A 22 -3.88 -41.71 -36.87
CA ASN A 22 -4.80 -42.84 -36.77
C ASN A 22 -5.06 -43.14 -35.27
N GLU A 23 -6.29 -43.59 -34.95
CA GLU A 23 -6.72 -44.66 -34.00
C GLU A 23 -6.00 -44.84 -32.64
N GLY A 24 -6.64 -45.06 -31.49
CA GLY A 24 -7.93 -45.67 -31.14
C GLY A 24 -7.72 -46.51 -29.86
N GLY A 25 -8.75 -46.73 -29.02
CA GLY A 25 -8.66 -47.75 -27.96
C GLY A 25 -9.49 -47.50 -26.69
N THR A 26 -10.68 -48.09 -26.66
CA THR A 26 -11.64 -48.20 -25.55
C THR A 26 -11.26 -49.28 -24.53
N GLY A 27 -11.61 -49.09 -23.24
CA GLY A 27 -11.63 -50.15 -22.22
C GLY A 27 -12.35 -49.71 -20.93
N GLN A 28 -13.35 -50.49 -20.50
CA GLN A 28 -14.22 -50.34 -19.33
C GLN A 28 -13.93 -51.51 -18.32
N PRO A 29 -14.67 -51.74 -17.21
CA PRO A 29 -14.43 -51.28 -15.82
C PRO A 29 -14.15 -52.38 -14.75
N GLY A 30 -13.78 -51.96 -13.51
CA GLY A 30 -13.92 -52.68 -12.21
C GLY A 30 -12.65 -53.33 -11.62
N PRO A 31 -12.57 -53.72 -10.32
CA PRO A 31 -13.58 -53.73 -9.24
C PRO A 31 -13.12 -53.09 -7.88
N ALA A 32 -13.98 -53.25 -6.85
CA ALA A 32 -13.93 -52.76 -5.47
C ALA A 32 -13.07 -53.63 -4.50
N ASP A 33 -13.12 -53.23 -3.21
CA ASP A 33 -12.52 -53.79 -1.97
C ASP A 33 -11.16 -53.15 -1.59
N GLN A 34 -10.81 -52.81 -0.33
CA GLN A 34 -11.25 -53.33 0.96
C GLN A 34 -10.82 -52.39 2.12
N SER A 35 -11.52 -52.53 3.24
CA SER A 35 -11.42 -51.91 4.56
C SER A 35 -10.04 -52.01 5.26
N GLY A 36 -9.69 -51.06 6.13
CA GLY A 36 -8.51 -51.17 7.02
C GLY A 36 -8.51 -50.16 8.17
N TYR A 37 -8.48 -50.68 9.40
CA TYR A 37 -8.64 -50.02 10.71
C TYR A 37 -7.46 -49.12 11.14
N GLY A 38 -7.73 -48.19 12.06
CA GLY A 38 -6.68 -47.50 12.83
C GLY A 38 -7.19 -46.35 13.71
N GLN A 39 -7.87 -46.67 14.81
CA GLN A 39 -8.09 -45.77 15.95
C GLN A 39 -6.77 -45.54 16.68
N ASP A 40 -6.51 -44.31 17.13
CA ASP A 40 -5.76 -44.09 18.37
C ASP A 40 -6.24 -42.81 19.08
N PRO A 41 -6.86 -42.91 20.28
CA PRO A 41 -7.22 -41.79 21.12
C PRO A 41 -6.20 -41.64 22.25
N ASN A 42 -5.52 -40.49 22.36
CA ASN A 42 -4.82 -40.15 23.59
C ASN A 42 -5.48 -38.94 24.27
N GLN A 43 -6.50 -39.28 25.07
CA GLN A 43 -6.94 -38.51 26.21
C GLN A 43 -5.85 -38.60 27.29
N ASN A 44 -5.40 -37.45 27.79
CA ASN A 44 -4.94 -37.40 29.18
C ASN A 44 -5.43 -36.09 29.81
N GLN A 45 -6.62 -36.18 30.39
CA GLN A 45 -7.05 -35.32 31.49
C GLN A 45 -6.32 -35.78 32.74
N SER A 46 -5.69 -34.86 33.46
CA SER A 46 -5.58 -34.97 34.91
C SER A 46 -5.85 -33.61 35.54
N SER A 47 -6.90 -33.61 36.34
CA SER A 47 -7.36 -32.57 37.24
C SER A 47 -6.42 -32.41 38.44
N ALA A 48 -6.56 -31.28 39.13
CA ALA A 48 -6.73 -31.16 40.60
C ALA A 48 -5.78 -30.20 41.33
N TYR A 49 -6.42 -29.17 41.90
CA TYR A 49 -6.25 -28.60 43.25
C TYR A 49 -4.92 -27.93 43.66
N GLY A 50 -5.05 -26.69 44.14
CA GLY A 50 -4.03 -26.03 44.95
C GLY A 50 -4.28 -24.54 45.22
N GLN A 51 -5.34 -24.20 45.97
CA GLN A 51 -5.42 -22.93 46.69
C GLN A 51 -4.36 -22.93 47.80
N GLY A 52 -3.65 -21.81 47.98
CA GLY A 52 -2.73 -21.61 49.10
C GLY A 52 -2.41 -20.13 49.31
N TYR A 53 -2.85 -19.60 50.46
CA TYR A 53 -2.62 -18.27 51.00
C TYR A 53 -1.19 -18.09 51.56
N SER A 54 -0.66 -16.87 51.46
CA SER A 54 0.21 -16.18 52.45
C SER A 54 0.41 -14.72 51.97
N GLN A 55 -0.04 -13.65 52.67
CA GLN A 55 0.53 -13.02 53.90
C GLN A 55 2.06 -12.87 53.84
N ASP A 56 2.74 -11.79 54.25
CA ASP A 56 2.48 -10.44 54.78
C ASP A 56 3.92 -9.88 55.04
N TYR A 57 4.06 -8.56 55.29
CA TYR A 57 5.28 -7.82 55.71
C TYR A 57 6.40 -7.60 54.66
N GLY A 58 7.01 -6.41 54.53
CA GLY A 58 6.93 -5.23 55.38
C GLY A 58 7.56 -3.98 54.77
N GLN A 59 7.10 -2.85 55.31
CA GLN A 59 7.66 -1.51 55.17
C GLN A 59 9.05 -1.42 55.83
N SER A 60 9.93 -0.62 55.23
CA SER A 60 10.91 0.15 56.01
C SER A 60 11.33 1.39 55.24
N ALA A 61 11.03 2.55 55.84
CA ALA A 61 11.57 3.86 55.51
C ALA A 61 12.67 4.21 56.52
N ASN A 62 13.83 4.65 56.03
CA ASN A 62 14.85 5.54 56.65
C ASN A 62 16.04 5.58 55.67
N GLY A 63 16.59 6.69 55.21
CA GLY A 63 17.00 7.90 55.92
C GLY A 63 18.53 7.88 56.05
N GLY A 64 19.26 8.85 55.47
CA GLY A 64 20.69 9.00 55.76
C GLY A 64 21.54 9.70 54.69
N TYR A 65 22.21 10.78 55.11
CA TYR A 65 23.09 11.69 54.37
C TYR A 65 24.53 11.17 54.18
N GLY A 66 25.27 11.80 53.25
CA GLY A 66 26.76 11.87 53.16
C GLY A 66 27.23 11.96 51.70
N GLN A 67 27.59 13.11 51.11
CA GLN A 67 28.84 13.89 51.22
C GLN A 67 30.15 13.06 51.18
N ASP A 68 30.88 13.10 50.05
CA ASP A 68 32.23 13.70 49.99
C ASP A 68 32.73 13.95 48.52
N PRO A 69 33.69 14.88 48.29
CA PRO A 69 34.12 15.40 46.99
C PRO A 69 35.56 14.99 46.58
N ASN A 70 35.90 15.15 45.30
CA ASN A 70 37.28 15.29 44.79
C ASN A 70 37.22 15.98 43.42
N GLN A 71 37.57 17.28 43.25
CA GLN A 71 38.89 17.91 43.16
C GLN A 71 39.81 17.41 42.02
N ASN A 72 39.84 18.15 40.89
CA ASN A 72 41.02 18.76 40.22
C ASN A 72 40.57 19.41 38.89
N GLN A 73 40.53 20.74 38.74
CA GLN A 73 41.61 21.70 38.43
C GLN A 73 42.29 21.54 37.05
N ASN A 74 41.93 22.40 36.07
CA ASN A 74 42.78 23.39 35.35
C ASN A 74 41.97 23.97 34.16
N GLN A 75 41.47 25.22 34.19
CA GLN A 75 42.11 26.49 33.81
C GLN A 75 42.82 26.52 32.44
N GLY A 76 42.35 27.41 31.55
CA GLY A 76 43.11 27.87 30.37
C GLY A 76 42.28 28.62 29.30
N TYR A 77 42.35 29.94 29.31
CA TYR A 77 41.78 30.89 28.34
C TYR A 77 42.46 30.84 26.95
N GLY A 78 41.76 31.27 25.88
CA GLY A 78 42.44 31.76 24.66
C GLY A 78 41.57 31.90 23.40
N TYR A 79 41.26 33.14 23.01
CA TYR A 79 40.82 33.54 21.66
C TYR A 79 41.97 33.45 20.63
N GLY A 80 41.69 33.19 19.35
CA GLY A 80 42.67 33.48 18.29
C GLY A 80 42.38 32.90 16.89
N TYR A 81 42.25 33.79 15.91
CA TYR A 81 42.21 33.59 14.45
C TYR A 81 43.43 32.82 13.87
N GLY A 82 43.27 32.20 12.69
CA GLY A 82 44.42 31.85 11.83
C GLY A 82 44.12 31.00 10.59
N GLN A 83 44.13 31.64 9.41
CA GLN A 83 44.31 31.05 8.07
C GLN A 83 45.75 30.54 7.84
N ASN A 84 45.93 29.41 7.15
CA ASN A 84 46.90 29.14 6.05
C ASN A 84 46.81 27.65 5.65
N GLN A 85 46.50 27.24 4.41
CA GLN A 85 47.33 27.24 3.19
C GLN A 85 48.71 26.58 3.34
N GLY A 86 48.90 25.45 2.63
CA GLY A 86 50.19 24.76 2.50
C GLY A 86 50.12 23.58 1.53
N TYR A 87 50.51 23.83 0.28
CA TYR A 87 50.83 22.85 -0.76
C TYR A 87 51.90 21.86 -0.28
N ASN A 88 51.81 20.57 -0.68
CA ASN A 88 53.01 19.89 -1.15
C ASN A 88 52.73 18.77 -2.15
N GLN A 89 53.52 18.80 -3.22
CA GLN A 89 53.62 17.84 -4.31
C GLN A 89 54.50 16.66 -3.90
N GLY A 90 54.27 15.50 -4.52
CA GLY A 90 55.16 14.35 -4.47
C GLY A 90 54.76 13.29 -5.48
N GLN A 91 55.22 13.47 -6.72
CA GLN A 91 55.33 12.41 -7.73
C GLN A 91 56.46 11.46 -7.34
N ASP A 92 56.24 10.15 -7.41
CA ASP A 92 57.35 9.22 -7.61
C ASP A 92 56.96 8.03 -8.50
N TYR A 93 57.94 7.62 -9.31
CA TYR A 93 57.90 6.69 -10.43
C TYR A 93 58.11 5.24 -9.95
N GLY A 94 57.47 4.27 -10.61
CA GLY A 94 57.81 2.85 -10.43
C GLY A 94 57.07 1.92 -11.39
N GLN A 95 57.68 1.64 -12.55
CA GLN A 95 57.27 0.60 -13.51
C GLN A 95 57.55 -0.81 -12.97
N GLY A 96 56.62 -1.73 -13.22
CA GLY A 96 56.82 -3.18 -13.12
C GLY A 96 55.75 -3.91 -13.94
N GLN A 97 56.08 -4.23 -15.18
CA GLN A 97 55.24 -4.95 -16.14
C GLN A 97 55.44 -6.47 -15.97
N ALA A 98 54.36 -7.23 -15.84
CA ALA A 98 54.35 -8.66 -16.14
C ALA A 98 53.02 -9.03 -16.82
N GLN A 99 53.14 -9.54 -18.04
CA GLN A 99 52.06 -10.02 -18.91
C GLN A 99 51.48 -11.34 -18.41
N GLY A 100 50.16 -11.51 -18.53
CA GLY A 100 49.53 -12.84 -18.48
C GLY A 100 47.99 -12.83 -18.42
N ALA A 101 47.36 -12.99 -19.59
CA ALA A 101 46.04 -13.60 -19.83
C ALA A 101 44.76 -12.99 -19.18
N ASN A 102 43.94 -12.37 -20.04
CA ASN A 102 42.46 -12.27 -19.91
C ASN A 102 41.81 -13.46 -20.66
N PRO A 103 40.48 -13.72 -20.58
CA PRO A 103 39.47 -13.37 -19.57
C PRO A 103 38.45 -14.52 -19.28
N TYR A 104 37.88 -14.66 -18.07
CA TYR A 104 36.50 -15.15 -17.91
C TYR A 104 35.95 -14.91 -16.48
N GLY A 105 34.94 -14.04 -16.38
CA GLY A 105 33.88 -14.04 -15.37
C GLY A 105 34.24 -14.13 -13.89
N SER A 106 34.62 -13.01 -13.27
CA SER A 106 34.49 -12.84 -11.81
C SER A 106 33.27 -11.97 -11.49
N TYR A 107 32.26 -12.62 -10.97
CA TYR A 107 31.12 -12.05 -10.25
C TYR A 107 31.64 -11.02 -9.24
N GLU A 108 31.17 -9.78 -9.34
CA GLU A 108 31.33 -8.78 -8.28
C GLU A 108 30.64 -9.32 -7.02
N SER A 109 31.43 -9.85 -6.08
CA SER A 109 30.95 -10.10 -4.74
C SER A 109 30.67 -8.74 -4.11
N TYR A 110 29.40 -8.39 -3.94
CA TYR A 110 29.00 -7.40 -2.95
C TYR A 110 29.49 -7.88 -1.59
N ASN A 111 30.68 -7.40 -1.21
CA ASN A 111 31.16 -7.46 0.15
C ASN A 111 30.37 -6.42 0.94
N THR A 112 29.11 -6.74 1.24
CA THR A 112 28.36 -6.11 2.32
C THR A 112 29.01 -6.59 3.61
N SER A 113 30.05 -5.86 4.01
CA SER A 113 30.49 -5.85 5.39
C SER A 113 29.28 -5.42 6.20
N ALA A 114 28.62 -6.40 6.81
CA ALA A 114 27.66 -6.21 7.87
C ALA A 114 28.39 -5.45 8.97
N SER A 115 28.29 -4.12 8.95
CA SER A 115 28.45 -3.30 10.13
C SER A 115 27.29 -3.66 11.05
N GLN A 116 27.60 -4.64 11.88
CA GLN A 116 26.96 -5.06 13.09
C GLN A 116 26.91 -3.86 14.05
N ASP A 117 25.97 -2.96 13.83
CA ASP A 117 25.49 -2.02 14.84
C ASP A 117 23.97 -2.03 14.81
N ALA A 118 23.42 -2.71 15.82
CA ALA A 118 22.01 -2.82 16.10
C ALA A 118 21.43 -1.43 16.41
N TYR A 119 20.98 -0.71 15.39
CA TYR A 119 20.07 0.43 15.55
C TYR A 119 18.64 -0.05 15.30
N GLY A 120 17.81 0.13 16.32
CA GLY A 120 16.45 -0.39 16.40
C GLY A 120 15.55 0.01 15.23
N SER A 121 14.59 -0.89 14.99
CA SER A 121 13.36 -0.74 14.21
C SER A 121 13.01 0.69 13.80
N GLY A 122 13.08 0.98 12.50
CA GLY A 122 12.57 2.24 11.94
C GLY A 122 13.57 3.39 11.90
N TYR A 123 14.87 3.15 12.16
CA TYR A 123 15.86 4.21 11.97
C TYR A 123 16.05 4.54 10.48
N VAL A 124 15.31 5.56 10.06
CA VAL A 124 15.42 6.16 8.74
C VAL A 124 16.49 7.24 8.81
N ASP A 125 17.74 6.89 8.46
CA ASP A 125 18.86 7.83 8.45
C ASP A 125 18.51 9.09 7.61
N PRO A 126 18.47 10.29 8.23
CA PRO A 126 18.23 11.56 7.55
C PRO A 126 19.30 11.92 6.51
N ASN A 127 20.49 11.31 6.59
CA ASN A 127 21.66 11.62 5.78
C ASN A 127 22.02 10.52 4.77
N ALA A 128 21.36 9.36 4.81
CA ALA A 128 21.59 8.28 3.85
C ALA A 128 20.93 8.62 2.50
N GLY A 129 21.72 8.56 1.42
CA GLY A 129 21.23 8.74 0.05
C GLY A 129 20.07 7.78 -0.28
N SER A 130 19.12 8.27 -1.08
CA SER A 130 17.97 7.58 -1.68
C SER A 130 17.41 6.34 -0.96
N GLN A 131 16.29 6.50 -0.25
CA GLN A 131 15.54 5.39 0.38
C GLN A 131 14.59 4.66 -0.58
N SER A 132 14.33 5.22 -1.75
CA SER A 132 13.64 4.53 -2.84
C SER A 132 14.45 3.31 -3.28
N GLY A 133 13.79 2.15 -3.40
CA GLY A 133 14.42 0.87 -3.74
C GLY A 133 15.08 0.14 -2.57
N GLN A 134 14.91 0.59 -1.33
CA GLN A 134 15.34 -0.17 -0.15
C GLN A 134 14.17 -0.99 0.41
N PRO A 135 14.31 -2.31 0.61
CA PRO A 135 13.22 -3.13 1.12
C PRO A 135 12.76 -2.63 2.50
N LEU A 136 11.44 -2.63 2.71
CA LEU A 136 10.86 -2.30 4.01
C LEU A 136 11.15 -3.44 4.98
N VAL A 137 11.90 -3.14 6.03
CA VAL A 137 12.16 -4.09 7.12
C VAL A 137 11.08 -3.92 8.19
N THR A 138 10.27 -4.95 8.38
CA THR A 138 9.25 -5.01 9.44
C THR A 138 9.82 -5.74 10.66
N ASN A 139 9.47 -5.28 11.86
CA ASN A 139 9.95 -5.90 13.10
C ASN A 139 8.81 -6.62 13.82
N ALA A 140 9.19 -7.61 14.65
CA ALA A 140 8.30 -8.26 15.60
C ALA A 140 7.91 -7.28 16.71
N GLY A 141 6.98 -6.36 16.40
CA GLY A 141 6.63 -5.27 17.27
C GLY A 141 5.35 -4.56 16.83
N PRO A 142 4.76 -3.73 17.71
CA PRO A 142 3.53 -2.99 17.42
C PRO A 142 3.67 -2.14 16.15
N LEU A 143 2.59 -1.97 15.38
CA LEU A 143 2.59 -1.11 14.18
C LEU A 143 2.94 0.34 14.57
N PRO A 144 4.03 0.92 14.05
CA PRO A 144 4.41 2.29 14.35
C PRO A 144 3.65 3.28 13.46
N VAL A 145 2.62 3.88 14.04
CA VAL A 145 1.66 4.74 13.34
C VAL A 145 2.33 5.95 12.67
N ILE A 146 3.21 6.66 13.40
CA ILE A 146 3.87 7.87 12.89
C ILE A 146 4.97 7.53 11.87
N GLU A 147 5.69 6.42 12.08
CA GLU A 147 6.76 6.00 11.16
C GLU A 147 6.21 5.67 9.77
N SER A 148 4.99 5.15 9.67
CA SER A 148 4.35 4.94 8.36
C SER A 148 4.23 6.24 7.55
N LEU A 149 3.94 7.36 8.23
CA LEU A 149 3.80 8.67 7.62
C LEU A 149 5.16 9.19 7.18
N THR A 150 6.16 9.13 8.07
CA THR A 150 7.54 9.51 7.77
C THR A 150 8.09 8.69 6.60
N PHE A 151 7.82 7.39 6.57
CA PHE A 151 8.13 6.50 5.47
C PHE A 151 7.51 7.01 4.16
N GLY A 152 6.19 7.23 4.12
CA GLY A 152 5.50 7.69 2.93
C GLY A 152 6.05 9.00 2.38
N PHE A 153 6.22 10.01 3.23
CA PHE A 153 6.79 11.31 2.82
C PHE A 153 8.23 11.19 2.33
N LYS A 154 9.11 10.54 3.09
CA LYS A 154 10.51 10.40 2.70
C LYS A 154 10.62 9.68 1.37
N ARG A 155 9.88 8.59 1.19
CA ARG A 155 9.92 7.78 -0.03
C ARG A 155 9.50 8.58 -1.27
N VAL A 156 8.39 9.32 -1.19
CA VAL A 156 7.93 10.18 -2.29
C VAL A 156 8.98 11.21 -2.70
N PHE A 157 9.72 11.77 -1.74
CA PHE A 157 10.71 12.83 -2.02
C PHE A 157 12.15 12.32 -2.19
N THR A 158 12.37 11.01 -2.27
CA THR A 158 13.70 10.44 -2.60
C THR A 158 13.91 10.33 -4.11
N SER A 159 15.04 9.74 -4.55
CA SER A 159 15.59 9.79 -5.93
C SER A 159 14.59 9.58 -7.08
N GLN A 160 13.48 8.89 -6.86
CA GLN A 160 12.46 8.57 -7.89
C GLN A 160 11.15 9.37 -7.74
N TRP A 161 11.18 10.55 -7.12
CA TRP A 161 10.01 11.41 -6.89
C TRP A 161 9.20 11.71 -8.15
N HIS A 162 9.87 11.82 -9.31
CA HIS A 162 9.23 12.12 -10.58
C HIS A 162 8.27 11.02 -11.05
N VAL A 163 8.48 9.76 -10.67
CA VAL A 163 7.55 8.66 -11.00
C VAL A 163 6.27 8.81 -10.19
N TYR A 164 6.39 9.01 -8.88
CA TYR A 164 5.23 9.20 -7.99
C TYR A 164 4.44 10.46 -8.33
N LEU A 165 5.12 11.60 -8.51
CA LEU A 165 4.45 12.83 -8.89
C LEU A 165 3.89 12.73 -10.30
N GLY A 166 4.60 12.13 -11.24
CA GLY A 166 4.09 11.95 -12.60
C GLY A 166 2.83 11.08 -12.65
N LEU A 167 2.80 9.95 -11.95
CA LEU A 167 1.61 9.10 -11.83
C LEU A 167 0.41 9.82 -11.19
N SER A 168 0.65 10.86 -10.39
CA SER A 168 -0.40 11.66 -9.76
C SER A 168 -0.84 12.84 -10.63
N VAL A 169 0.11 13.50 -11.31
CA VAL A 169 -0.13 14.67 -12.16
C VAL A 169 -0.82 14.29 -13.46
N ILE A 170 -0.47 13.17 -14.10
CA ILE A 170 -1.06 12.77 -15.39
C ILE A 170 -2.60 12.68 -15.33
N PRO A 171 -3.22 11.90 -14.41
CA PRO A 171 -4.68 11.84 -14.33
C PRO A 171 -5.30 13.19 -13.94
N MET A 172 -4.63 13.96 -13.08
CA MET A 172 -5.09 15.29 -12.68
C MET A 172 -5.14 16.26 -13.87
N VAL A 173 -4.07 16.34 -14.67
CA VAL A 173 -3.99 17.21 -15.85
C VAL A 173 -5.00 16.75 -16.91
N ALA A 174 -5.11 15.44 -17.15
CA ALA A 174 -6.10 14.90 -18.09
C ALA A 174 -7.54 15.27 -17.66
N LEU A 175 -7.85 15.16 -16.37
CA LEU A 175 -9.13 15.58 -15.80
C LEU A 175 -9.34 17.08 -15.91
N MET A 176 -8.34 17.91 -15.62
CA MET A 176 -8.44 19.36 -15.74
C MET A 176 -8.69 19.79 -17.18
N VAL A 177 -7.99 19.20 -18.15
CA VAL A 177 -8.21 19.47 -19.58
C VAL A 177 -9.61 19.02 -19.99
N GLY A 178 -10.03 17.81 -19.61
CA GLY A 178 -11.38 17.33 -19.88
C GLY A 178 -12.46 18.22 -19.27
N MET A 179 -12.27 18.66 -18.02
CA MET A 179 -13.18 19.59 -17.34
C MET A 179 -13.20 20.94 -18.02
N ALA A 180 -12.06 21.49 -18.44
CA ALA A 180 -12.02 22.74 -19.18
C ALA A 180 -12.79 22.65 -20.50
N LEU A 181 -12.66 21.54 -21.23
CA LEU A 181 -13.37 21.31 -22.49
C LEU A 181 -14.90 21.19 -22.31
N VAL A 182 -15.36 20.65 -21.18
CA VAL A 182 -16.80 20.51 -20.89
C VAL A 182 -17.38 21.78 -20.24
N ILE A 183 -16.66 22.39 -19.30
CA ILE A 183 -17.13 23.51 -18.49
C ILE A 183 -17.00 24.85 -19.23
N ALA A 184 -15.94 25.07 -20.03
CA ALA A 184 -15.75 26.36 -20.68
C ALA A 184 -16.93 26.77 -21.59
N PRO A 185 -17.51 25.89 -22.42
CA PRO A 185 -18.72 26.20 -23.16
C PRO A 185 -19.93 26.51 -22.27
N MET A 186 -20.05 25.83 -21.13
CA MET A 186 -21.14 26.06 -20.17
C MET A 186 -21.00 27.44 -19.52
N VAL A 187 -19.80 27.80 -19.08
CA VAL A 187 -19.51 29.13 -18.53
C VAL A 187 -19.73 30.21 -19.57
N ALA A 188 -19.29 30.00 -20.82
CA ALA A 188 -19.56 30.94 -21.91
C ALA A 188 -21.07 31.13 -22.15
N GLY A 189 -21.85 30.05 -22.10
CA GLY A 189 -23.31 30.11 -22.19
C GLY A 189 -23.95 30.88 -21.04
N ILE A 190 -23.52 30.64 -19.79
CA ILE A 190 -23.98 31.38 -18.61
C ILE A 190 -23.67 32.87 -18.73
N MET A 191 -22.46 33.20 -19.20
CA MET A 191 -22.05 34.61 -19.35
C MET A 191 -22.77 35.32 -20.50
N ALA A 192 -23.23 34.59 -21.52
CA ALA A 192 -23.94 35.15 -22.66
C ALA A 192 -25.42 35.45 -22.35
N ASP A 193 -26.08 34.61 -21.54
CA ASP A 193 -27.47 34.79 -21.12
C ASP A 193 -27.69 34.23 -19.71
N PRO A 194 -27.30 34.98 -18.67
CA PRO A 194 -27.33 34.49 -17.29
C PRO A 194 -28.74 34.23 -16.76
N ASP A 195 -29.75 34.94 -17.26
CA ASP A 195 -31.12 34.86 -16.76
C ASP A 195 -31.91 33.68 -17.37
N ASN A 196 -31.49 33.18 -18.53
CA ASN A 196 -32.18 32.10 -19.25
C ASN A 196 -31.32 30.85 -19.48
N PHE A 197 -30.14 30.76 -18.87
CA PHE A 197 -29.28 29.59 -19.04
C PHE A 197 -29.93 28.32 -18.43
N ILE A 198 -30.26 27.37 -19.29
CA ILE A 198 -30.73 26.03 -18.91
C ILE A 198 -29.69 25.01 -19.36
N LEU A 199 -29.25 24.15 -18.44
CA LEU A 199 -28.40 23.01 -18.81
C LEU A 199 -29.16 22.10 -19.78
N GLY A 200 -28.70 22.05 -21.03
CA GLY A 200 -29.19 21.10 -22.01
C GLY A 200 -28.77 19.66 -21.67
N ALA A 201 -29.57 18.69 -22.12
CA ALA A 201 -29.26 17.26 -21.97
C ALA A 201 -27.86 16.90 -22.50
N GLY A 202 -27.40 17.57 -23.57
CA GLY A 202 -26.04 17.41 -24.10
C GLY A 202 -24.95 17.75 -23.09
N SER A 203 -25.07 18.87 -22.36
CA SER A 203 -24.11 19.25 -21.32
C SER A 203 -24.09 18.27 -20.15
N ILE A 204 -25.26 17.81 -19.72
CA ILE A 204 -25.39 16.77 -18.67
C ILE A 204 -24.70 15.48 -19.12
N ALA A 205 -24.94 15.05 -20.37
CA ALA A 205 -24.29 13.87 -20.93
C ALA A 205 -22.76 14.03 -21.01
N SER A 206 -22.26 15.20 -21.44
CA SER A 206 -20.82 15.49 -21.47
C SER A 206 -20.18 15.44 -20.09
N VAL A 207 -20.83 16.02 -19.06
CA VAL A 207 -20.37 15.93 -17.67
C VAL A 207 -20.36 14.48 -17.18
N ALA A 208 -21.41 13.72 -17.48
CA ALA A 208 -21.51 12.31 -17.09
C ALA A 208 -20.41 11.45 -17.74
N VAL A 209 -20.18 11.61 -19.04
CA VAL A 209 -19.11 10.92 -19.77
C VAL A 209 -17.75 11.27 -19.19
N LEU A 210 -17.49 12.56 -18.93
CA LEU A 210 -16.23 12.99 -18.33
C LEU A 210 -16.03 12.40 -16.93
N ALA A 211 -17.07 12.37 -16.10
CA ALA A 211 -17.01 11.76 -14.77
C ALA A 211 -16.71 10.25 -14.84
N ILE A 212 -17.30 9.53 -15.79
CA ILE A 212 -17.03 8.10 -16.01
C ILE A 212 -15.58 7.89 -16.45
N LEU A 213 -15.10 8.65 -17.45
CA LEU A 213 -13.72 8.56 -17.92
C LEU A 213 -12.73 8.93 -16.80
N GLY A 214 -13.05 9.95 -16.02
CA GLY A 214 -12.30 10.35 -14.83
C GLY A 214 -12.21 9.25 -13.77
N GLY A 215 -13.32 8.60 -13.48
CA GLY A 215 -13.37 7.46 -12.56
C GLY A 215 -12.53 6.28 -13.04
N ILE A 216 -12.61 5.93 -14.33
CA ILE A 216 -11.80 4.87 -14.94
C ILE A 216 -10.31 5.22 -14.86
N ALA A 217 -9.93 6.46 -15.24
CA ALA A 217 -8.56 6.91 -15.16
C ALA A 217 -8.04 6.87 -13.71
N SER A 218 -8.80 7.40 -12.75
CA SER A 218 -8.45 7.38 -11.33
C SER A 218 -8.24 5.94 -10.83
N LEU A 219 -9.11 5.00 -11.20
CA LEU A 219 -8.99 3.59 -10.84
C LEU A 219 -7.70 2.98 -11.42
N VAL A 220 -7.44 3.19 -12.71
CA VAL A 220 -6.24 2.68 -13.40
C VAL A 220 -4.97 3.20 -12.73
N PHE A 221 -4.89 4.51 -12.48
CA PHE A 221 -3.73 5.12 -11.84
C PHE A 221 -3.58 4.70 -10.38
N GLN A 222 -4.68 4.49 -9.65
CA GLN A 222 -4.63 3.97 -8.28
C GLN A 222 -4.06 2.55 -8.22
N ILE A 223 -4.45 1.66 -9.13
CA ILE A 223 -3.90 0.30 -9.22
C ILE A 223 -2.39 0.35 -9.50
N VAL A 224 -1.98 1.16 -10.48
CA VAL A 224 -0.57 1.35 -10.85
C VAL A 224 0.23 1.93 -9.69
N MET A 225 -0.27 3.00 -9.05
CA MET A 225 0.35 3.64 -7.90
C MET A 225 0.57 2.65 -6.76
N THR A 226 -0.45 1.85 -6.46
CA THR A 226 -0.38 0.83 -5.41
C THR A 226 0.65 -0.24 -5.76
N LYS A 227 0.69 -0.72 -7.02
CA LYS A 227 1.70 -1.70 -7.46
C LYS A 227 3.11 -1.15 -7.39
N VAL A 228 3.32 0.10 -7.80
CA VAL A 228 4.61 0.79 -7.69
C VAL A 228 5.03 0.94 -6.24
N ALA A 229 4.13 1.33 -5.35
CA ALA A 229 4.41 1.41 -3.92
C ALA A 229 4.75 0.04 -3.29
N LEU A 230 4.05 -1.03 -3.70
CA LEU A 230 4.34 -2.41 -3.26
C LEU A 230 5.72 -2.89 -3.71
N ARG A 231 6.09 -2.59 -4.95
CA ARG A 231 7.43 -2.88 -5.52
C ARG A 231 8.52 -2.09 -4.81
N ASP A 232 8.29 -0.79 -4.61
CA ASP A 232 9.24 0.05 -3.91
C ASP A 232 9.49 -0.48 -2.50
N ALA A 233 8.43 -0.77 -1.74
CA ALA A 233 8.56 -1.40 -0.43
C ALA A 233 9.22 -2.79 -0.46
N ALA A 234 9.27 -3.49 -1.60
CA ALA A 234 9.98 -4.75 -1.77
C ALA A 234 11.46 -4.58 -2.17
N GLY A 235 11.93 -3.34 -2.38
CA GLY A 235 13.32 -3.04 -2.79
C GLY A 235 13.48 -2.73 -4.27
N GLU A 236 12.41 -2.63 -5.04
CA GLU A 236 12.47 -2.24 -6.45
C GLU A 236 12.20 -0.74 -6.61
N ALA A 237 13.23 0.06 -6.84
CA ALA A 237 13.08 1.51 -7.03
C ALA A 237 12.03 1.83 -8.13
N PRO A 238 11.11 2.78 -7.93
CA PRO A 238 10.14 3.19 -8.94
C PRO A 238 10.84 3.66 -10.21
N ALA A 239 10.36 3.24 -11.38
CA ALA A 239 10.86 3.71 -12.66
C ALA A 239 9.73 3.72 -13.69
N TRP A 240 9.78 4.65 -14.65
CA TRP A 240 8.74 4.80 -15.68
C TRP A 240 8.60 3.56 -16.56
N ASP A 241 9.70 2.90 -16.89
CA ASP A 241 9.71 1.69 -17.69
C ASP A 241 9.09 0.48 -16.96
N ARG A 242 8.97 0.54 -15.62
CA ARG A 242 8.42 -0.52 -14.76
C ARG A 242 7.07 -0.20 -14.16
N ALA A 243 6.64 1.07 -14.15
CA ALA A 243 5.41 1.50 -13.49
C ALA A 243 4.18 0.70 -13.95
N PHE A 244 4.07 0.42 -15.25
CA PHE A 244 2.94 -0.30 -15.84
C PHE A 244 3.23 -1.79 -16.14
N LYS A 245 4.42 -2.30 -15.77
CA LYS A 245 4.79 -3.72 -15.98
C LYS A 245 4.20 -4.60 -14.87
N ASP A 246 3.76 -5.81 -15.22
CA ASP A 246 3.28 -6.83 -14.27
C ASP A 246 2.19 -6.32 -13.32
N VAL A 247 1.38 -5.36 -13.78
CA VAL A 247 0.23 -4.87 -13.04
C VAL A 247 -0.87 -5.93 -13.15
N PRO A 248 -1.41 -6.43 -12.02
CA PRO A 248 -2.45 -7.46 -12.05
C PRO A 248 -3.81 -6.85 -12.41
N TRP A 249 -3.97 -6.36 -13.64
CA TRP A 249 -5.14 -5.59 -14.08
C TRP A 249 -6.47 -6.26 -13.76
N ALA A 250 -6.61 -7.55 -14.08
CA ALA A 250 -7.85 -8.28 -13.84
C ALA A 250 -8.22 -8.34 -12.35
N GLN A 251 -7.27 -8.72 -11.49
CA GLN A 251 -7.50 -8.81 -10.04
C GLN A 251 -7.65 -7.42 -9.42
N GLY A 252 -6.84 -6.45 -9.84
CA GLY A 252 -6.87 -5.07 -9.37
C GLY A 252 -8.18 -4.36 -9.72
N ILE A 253 -8.70 -4.52 -10.94
CA ILE A 253 -10.00 -3.95 -11.32
C ILE A 253 -11.13 -4.69 -10.57
N LEU A 254 -11.10 -6.02 -10.55
CA LEU A 254 -12.14 -6.83 -9.90
C LEU A 254 -12.26 -6.50 -8.40
N VAL A 255 -11.13 -6.39 -7.68
CA VAL A 255 -11.18 -6.10 -6.24
C VAL A 255 -11.77 -4.71 -5.96
N HIS A 256 -11.46 -3.70 -6.77
CA HIS A 256 -12.05 -2.36 -6.59
C HIS A 256 -13.54 -2.35 -6.91
N ILE A 257 -13.99 -3.10 -7.93
CA ILE A 257 -15.42 -3.28 -8.21
C ILE A 257 -16.11 -3.95 -7.02
N LEU A 258 -15.55 -5.05 -6.49
CA LEU A 258 -16.12 -5.75 -5.35
C LEU A 258 -16.17 -4.89 -4.09
N VAL A 259 -15.10 -4.15 -3.79
CA VAL A 259 -15.05 -3.22 -2.66
C VAL A 259 -16.05 -2.08 -2.85
N GLY A 260 -16.17 -1.54 -4.06
CA GLY A 260 -17.15 -0.52 -4.41
C GLY A 260 -18.59 -0.99 -4.22
N LEU A 261 -18.92 -2.18 -4.73
CA LEU A 261 -20.24 -2.80 -4.55
C LEU A 261 -20.55 -3.12 -3.08
N ALA A 262 -19.58 -3.65 -2.34
CA ALA A 262 -19.74 -3.93 -0.91
C ALA A 262 -19.97 -2.63 -0.11
N THR A 263 -19.18 -1.59 -0.39
CA THR A 263 -19.30 -0.28 0.25
C THR A 263 -20.64 0.37 -0.10
N LEU A 264 -21.08 0.27 -1.36
CA LEU A 264 -22.40 0.76 -1.80
C LEU A 264 -23.53 0.03 -1.07
N LEU A 265 -23.48 -1.30 -1.01
CA LEU A 265 -24.50 -2.12 -0.33
C LEU A 265 -24.60 -1.75 1.15
N VAL A 266 -23.46 -1.69 1.85
CA VAL A 266 -23.40 -1.30 3.26
C VAL A 266 -23.91 0.13 3.44
N GLY A 267 -23.55 1.05 2.55
CA GLY A 267 -24.05 2.43 2.50
C GLY A 267 -25.57 2.49 2.41
N LEU A 268 -26.16 1.78 1.45
CA LEU A 268 -27.61 1.75 1.25
C LEU A 268 -28.33 1.17 2.46
N VAL A 269 -27.83 0.07 3.03
CA VAL A 269 -28.44 -0.56 4.21
C VAL A 269 -28.38 0.35 5.44
N LEU A 270 -27.22 0.96 5.71
CA LEU A 270 -27.05 1.84 6.87
C LEU A 270 -27.82 3.16 6.70
N MET A 271 -27.94 3.67 5.48
CA MET A 271 -28.66 4.92 5.20
C MET A 271 -30.18 4.75 5.10
N ALA A 272 -30.69 3.51 4.97
CA ALA A 272 -32.13 3.27 4.86
C ALA A 272 -32.92 3.83 6.04
N ILE A 273 -32.46 3.58 7.28
CA ILE A 273 -33.15 4.05 8.50
C ILE A 273 -33.12 5.58 8.60
N PRO A 274 -31.97 6.27 8.49
CA PRO A 274 -31.94 7.74 8.44
C PRO A 274 -32.89 8.33 7.39
N LEU A 275 -32.88 7.81 6.16
CA LEU A 275 -33.71 8.32 5.08
C LEU A 275 -35.20 8.11 5.35
N LEU A 276 -35.59 6.95 5.89
CA LEU A 276 -36.97 6.70 6.31
C LEU A 276 -37.40 7.65 7.44
N LEU A 277 -36.55 7.92 8.42
CA LEU A 277 -36.84 8.86 9.51
C LEU A 277 -37.03 10.29 8.98
N ILE A 278 -36.19 10.73 8.04
CA ILE A 278 -36.34 12.03 7.37
C ILE A 278 -37.71 12.12 6.69
N ALA A 279 -38.10 11.06 5.97
CA ALA A 279 -39.31 11.04 5.17
C ALA A 279 -40.60 10.88 5.98
N THR A 280 -40.57 10.18 7.11
CA THR A 280 -41.80 9.69 7.78
C THR A 280 -41.98 10.12 9.23
N VAL A 281 -40.92 10.51 9.94
CA VAL A 281 -40.99 10.77 11.40
C VAL A 281 -40.52 12.17 11.76
N SER A 282 -39.26 12.48 11.50
CA SER A 282 -38.65 13.76 11.86
C SER A 282 -37.39 13.99 11.02
N PRO A 283 -37.36 15.06 10.19
CA PRO A 283 -36.17 15.44 9.43
C PRO A 283 -34.93 15.64 10.32
N ALA A 284 -35.08 16.27 11.49
CA ALA A 284 -33.97 16.52 12.39
C ALA A 284 -33.33 15.23 12.94
N LEU A 285 -34.16 14.28 13.39
CA LEU A 285 -33.67 12.99 13.89
C LEU A 285 -33.02 12.16 12.77
N GLY A 286 -33.62 12.16 11.58
CA GLY A 286 -33.08 11.44 10.44
C GLY A 286 -31.74 12.02 9.96
N VAL A 287 -31.59 13.35 9.94
CA VAL A 287 -30.31 14.02 9.65
C VAL A 287 -29.26 13.71 10.72
N LEU A 288 -29.61 13.77 12.01
CA LEU A 288 -28.70 13.41 13.10
C LEU A 288 -28.18 11.97 12.93
N LEU A 289 -29.08 11.02 12.64
CA LEU A 289 -28.68 9.63 12.43
C LEU A 289 -27.85 9.45 11.16
N ALA A 290 -28.16 10.17 10.08
CA ALA A 290 -27.36 10.15 8.86
C ALA A 290 -25.92 10.61 9.13
N VAL A 291 -25.75 11.68 9.91
CA VAL A 291 -24.41 12.16 10.33
C VAL A 291 -23.69 11.09 11.14
N ILE A 292 -24.35 10.44 12.10
CA ILE A 292 -23.76 9.34 12.89
C ILE A 292 -23.33 8.19 11.99
N VAL A 293 -24.15 7.79 11.01
CA VAL A 293 -23.82 6.74 10.04
C VAL A 293 -22.59 7.12 9.22
N VAL A 294 -22.53 8.35 8.71
CA VAL A 294 -21.37 8.87 7.94
C VAL A 294 -20.10 8.85 8.78
N PHE A 295 -20.15 9.26 10.05
CA PHE A 295 -19.00 9.12 10.96
C PHE A 295 -18.67 7.65 11.24
N GLY A 296 -19.68 6.80 11.34
CA GLY A 296 -19.54 5.35 11.49
C GLY A 296 -18.73 4.70 10.36
N PHE A 297 -18.82 5.22 9.13
CA PHE A 297 -18.05 4.72 7.99
C PHE A 297 -16.52 4.84 8.18
N ILE A 298 -16.05 5.79 8.99
CA ILE A 298 -14.62 5.92 9.31
C ILE A 298 -14.09 4.63 9.94
N PHE A 299 -14.91 3.93 10.73
CA PHE A 299 -14.53 2.66 11.36
C PHE A 299 -14.45 1.49 10.37
N LEU A 300 -15.08 1.57 9.21
CA LEU A 300 -14.96 0.56 8.14
C LEU A 300 -13.76 0.81 7.23
N TYR A 301 -13.23 2.04 7.24
CA TYR A 301 -12.16 2.47 6.34
C TYR A 301 -10.89 1.57 6.37
N PRO A 302 -10.39 1.08 7.53
CA PRO A 302 -9.24 0.18 7.58
C PRO A 302 -9.37 -1.06 6.71
N PHE A 303 -10.55 -1.66 6.67
CA PHE A 303 -10.80 -2.85 5.86
C PHE A 303 -10.89 -2.46 4.38
N ILE A 304 -11.68 -1.44 4.06
CA ILE A 304 -11.91 -0.97 2.68
C ILE A 304 -10.59 -0.58 2.01
N ALA A 305 -9.72 0.15 2.73
CA ALA A 305 -8.46 0.66 2.20
C ALA A 305 -7.43 -0.45 1.94
N LEU A 306 -7.41 -1.51 2.77
CA LEU A 306 -6.38 -2.55 2.69
C LEU A 306 -6.75 -3.72 1.78
N ILE A 307 -8.03 -4.02 1.55
CA ILE A 307 -8.46 -5.12 0.66
C ILE A 307 -7.76 -5.08 -0.71
N PRO A 308 -7.70 -3.95 -1.44
CA PRO A 308 -7.05 -3.91 -2.75
C PRO A 308 -5.57 -4.27 -2.72
N LEU A 309 -4.86 -3.98 -1.62
CA LEU A 309 -3.43 -4.26 -1.49
C LEU A 309 -3.15 -5.76 -1.54
N TYR A 310 -3.95 -6.60 -0.89
CA TYR A 310 -3.78 -8.06 -0.91
C TYR A 310 -3.94 -8.66 -2.31
N ALA A 311 -4.90 -8.16 -3.09
CA ALA A 311 -5.13 -8.62 -4.45
C ALA A 311 -4.06 -8.12 -5.44
N ILE A 312 -3.59 -6.88 -5.27
CA ILE A 312 -2.57 -6.28 -6.14
C ILE A 312 -1.16 -6.81 -5.83
N ASP A 313 -0.88 -7.14 -4.57
CA ASP A 313 0.36 -7.81 -4.18
C ASP A 313 0.42 -9.26 -4.69
N GLY A 314 -0.76 -9.86 -4.95
CA GLY A 314 -0.86 -11.22 -5.49
C GLY A 314 -0.84 -12.32 -4.43
N ARG A 315 -0.96 -11.98 -3.14
CA ARG A 315 -1.06 -12.97 -2.05
C ARG A 315 -2.34 -13.80 -2.10
N THR A 316 -3.38 -13.28 -2.73
CA THR A 316 -4.67 -13.94 -2.89
C THR A 316 -5.43 -13.34 -4.07
N ASN A 317 -6.54 -13.98 -4.45
CA ASN A 317 -7.44 -13.43 -5.47
C ASN A 317 -8.32 -12.30 -4.88
N ALA A 318 -9.03 -11.58 -5.75
CA ALA A 318 -9.87 -10.44 -5.36
C ALA A 318 -10.91 -10.75 -4.27
N VAL A 319 -11.43 -11.98 -4.20
CA VAL A 319 -12.42 -12.39 -3.19
C VAL A 319 -11.71 -12.77 -1.88
N GLY A 320 -10.63 -13.53 -1.95
CA GLY A 320 -9.83 -13.93 -0.79
C GLY A 320 -9.17 -12.73 -0.09
N ALA A 321 -8.97 -11.62 -0.81
CA ALA A 321 -8.47 -10.36 -0.26
C ALA A 321 -9.35 -9.80 0.86
N PHE A 322 -10.67 -10.03 0.82
CA PHE A 322 -11.58 -9.62 1.90
C PHE A 322 -11.28 -10.36 3.20
N SER A 323 -11.15 -11.69 3.12
CA SER A 323 -10.84 -12.52 4.29
C SER A 323 -9.44 -12.22 4.83
N ALA A 324 -8.45 -12.10 3.94
CA ALA A 324 -7.07 -11.79 4.33
C ALA A 324 -6.97 -10.43 5.03
N ALA A 325 -7.53 -9.36 4.43
CA ALA A 325 -7.55 -8.05 5.05
C ALA A 325 -8.31 -8.05 6.39
N PHE A 326 -9.45 -8.75 6.48
CA PHE A 326 -10.19 -8.84 7.74
C PHE A 326 -9.39 -9.51 8.85
N ASN A 327 -8.71 -10.62 8.54
CA ASN A 327 -7.93 -11.38 9.51
C ASN A 327 -6.71 -10.62 10.03
N ASP A 328 -6.05 -9.84 9.19
CA ASP A 328 -4.85 -9.11 9.57
C ASP A 328 -5.19 -7.80 10.28
N VAL A 329 -6.23 -7.09 9.82
CA VAL A 329 -6.65 -5.80 10.38
C VAL A 329 -7.22 -5.96 11.78
N LYS A 330 -8.05 -6.99 12.04
CA LYS A 330 -8.72 -7.13 13.35
C LYS A 330 -7.74 -7.18 14.53
N ALA A 331 -6.56 -7.79 14.35
CA ALA A 331 -5.54 -7.90 15.39
C ALA A 331 -4.82 -6.58 15.70
N ASN A 332 -4.78 -5.65 14.74
CA ASN A 332 -4.09 -4.36 14.88
C ASN A 332 -5.03 -3.17 14.61
N TYR A 333 -6.36 -3.38 14.74
CA TYR A 333 -7.39 -2.49 14.18
C TYR A 333 -7.18 -1.03 14.54
N TRP A 334 -7.00 -0.72 15.83
CA TRP A 334 -6.84 0.65 16.30
C TRP A 334 -5.58 1.34 15.78
N ARG A 335 -4.51 0.59 15.55
CA ARG A 335 -3.26 1.15 15.01
C ARG A 335 -3.36 1.37 13.51
N VAL A 336 -3.98 0.43 12.79
CA VAL A 336 -4.27 0.59 11.36
C VAL A 336 -5.19 1.79 11.15
N LEU A 337 -6.28 1.88 11.93
CA LEU A 337 -7.18 3.02 11.91
C LEU A 337 -6.44 4.31 12.25
N GLY A 338 -5.61 4.33 13.28
CA GLY A 338 -4.80 5.49 13.66
C GLY A 338 -3.90 5.98 12.52
N ALA A 339 -3.16 5.08 11.87
CA ALA A 339 -2.29 5.42 10.74
C ALA A 339 -3.07 6.00 9.55
N LEU A 340 -4.17 5.34 9.18
CA LEU A 340 -5.01 5.76 8.07
C LEU A 340 -5.76 7.07 8.35
N VAL A 341 -6.23 7.28 9.58
CA VAL A 341 -6.87 8.53 9.99
C VAL A 341 -5.86 9.67 10.01
N VAL A 342 -4.64 9.46 10.51
CA VAL A 342 -3.60 10.51 10.53
C VAL A 342 -3.23 10.94 9.11
N VAL A 343 -2.92 10.00 8.21
CA VAL A 343 -2.62 10.36 6.81
C VAL A 343 -3.84 10.96 6.11
N GLY A 344 -5.04 10.47 6.40
CA GLY A 344 -6.30 11.00 5.88
C GLY A 344 -6.54 12.45 6.30
N LEU A 345 -6.41 12.77 7.60
CA LEU A 345 -6.57 14.12 8.13
C LEU A 345 -5.56 15.09 7.53
N ILE A 346 -4.28 14.70 7.45
CA ILE A 346 -3.24 15.52 6.81
C ILE A 346 -3.59 15.75 5.33
N SER A 347 -4.02 14.71 4.63
CA SER A 347 -4.41 14.81 3.23
C SER A 347 -5.61 15.73 3.03
N THR A 348 -6.63 15.64 3.87
CA THR A 348 -7.83 16.49 3.83
C THR A 348 -7.48 17.94 4.13
N ILE A 349 -6.73 18.22 5.21
CA ILE A 349 -6.32 19.58 5.57
C ILE A 349 -5.49 20.21 4.45
N ALA A 350 -4.48 19.49 3.93
CA ALA A 350 -3.67 19.97 2.82
C ALA A 350 -4.51 20.24 1.57
N SER A 351 -5.48 19.37 1.27
CA SER A 351 -6.34 19.51 0.09
C SER A 351 -7.31 20.68 0.24
N SER A 352 -7.86 20.91 1.43
CA SER A 352 -8.72 22.07 1.70
C SER A 352 -7.96 23.40 1.56
N ILE A 353 -6.72 23.47 2.05
CA ILE A 353 -5.90 24.68 1.96
C ILE A 353 -5.48 24.95 0.50
N THR A 354 -5.15 23.91 -0.26
CA THR A 354 -4.58 24.03 -1.61
C THR A 354 -5.60 23.84 -2.75
N GLN A 355 -6.90 23.78 -2.44
CA GLN A 355 -7.97 23.48 -3.40
C GLN A 355 -7.74 22.19 -4.20
N GLY A 356 -7.20 21.17 -3.52
CA GLY A 356 -6.94 19.84 -4.08
C GLY A 356 -5.58 19.67 -4.75
N LEU A 357 -4.77 20.72 -4.94
CA LEU A 357 -3.44 20.59 -5.54
C LEU A 357 -2.49 19.71 -4.72
N SER A 358 -2.65 19.63 -3.39
CA SER A 358 -1.87 18.74 -2.55
C SER A 358 -2.08 17.25 -2.87
N SER A 359 -3.16 16.88 -3.56
CA SER A 359 -3.40 15.47 -3.96
C SER A 359 -2.27 14.91 -4.81
N ILE A 360 -1.54 15.76 -5.55
CA ILE A 360 -0.34 15.40 -6.31
C ILE A 360 0.72 14.72 -5.42
N ILE A 361 0.88 15.21 -4.19
CA ILE A 361 1.84 14.70 -3.21
C ILE A 361 1.16 13.68 -2.28
N MET A 362 -0.06 13.97 -1.85
CA MET A 362 -0.73 13.16 -0.83
C MET A 362 -1.25 11.82 -1.36
N ALA A 363 -1.56 11.70 -2.66
CA ALA A 363 -1.94 10.41 -3.25
C ALA A 363 -0.81 9.35 -3.14
N PRO A 364 0.43 9.63 -3.58
CA PRO A 364 1.51 8.66 -3.45
C PRO A 364 1.94 8.46 -1.99
N VAL A 365 1.90 9.51 -1.14
CA VAL A 365 2.14 9.36 0.30
C VAL A 365 1.12 8.40 0.93
N THR A 366 -0.16 8.56 0.61
CA THR A 366 -1.23 7.68 1.14
C THR A 366 -1.07 6.24 0.66
N ALA A 367 -0.70 6.04 -0.60
CA ALA A 367 -0.41 4.71 -1.14
C ALA A 367 0.75 4.04 -0.40
N LEU A 368 1.85 4.76 -0.16
CA LEU A 368 3.02 4.25 0.55
C LEU A 368 2.76 3.99 2.04
N VAL A 369 2.01 4.86 2.72
CA VAL A 369 1.54 4.63 4.10
C VAL A 369 0.69 3.36 4.15
N SER A 370 -0.23 3.18 3.21
CA SER A 370 -1.10 2.01 3.16
C SER A 370 -0.30 0.72 2.92
N VAL A 371 0.71 0.77 2.03
CA VAL A 371 1.65 -0.34 1.80
C VAL A 371 2.49 -0.66 3.04
N PHE A 372 3.01 0.36 3.74
CA PHE A 372 3.75 0.18 4.98
C PHE A 372 2.91 -0.56 6.02
N VAL A 373 1.69 -0.07 6.25
CA VAL A 373 0.75 -0.68 7.18
C VAL A 373 0.42 -2.12 6.77
N TYR A 374 0.14 -2.32 5.48
CA TYR A 374 -0.14 -3.64 4.90
C TYR A 374 0.99 -4.65 5.14
N ARG A 375 2.24 -4.31 4.77
CA ARG A 375 3.40 -5.19 4.98
C ARG A 375 3.59 -5.50 6.46
N TRP A 376 3.47 -4.49 7.33
CA TRP A 376 3.64 -4.66 8.77
C TRP A 376 2.66 -5.65 9.41
N ILE A 377 1.40 -5.69 8.93
CA ILE A 377 0.38 -6.60 9.49
C ILE A 377 0.34 -7.95 8.79
N SER A 378 0.69 -8.02 7.50
CA SER A 378 0.64 -9.26 6.72
C SER A 378 1.88 -10.14 6.90
N ASP A 379 3.07 -9.54 6.98
CA ASP A 379 4.34 -10.28 7.09
C ASP A 379 4.55 -10.98 8.44
N ARG A 380 3.77 -10.59 9.47
CA ARG A 380 3.80 -11.28 10.78
C ARG A 380 3.35 -12.74 10.71
N HIS A 381 2.57 -13.12 9.70
CA HIS A 381 2.17 -14.51 9.52
C HIS A 381 3.26 -15.36 8.87
N GLU A 382 4.25 -14.73 8.23
CA GLU A 382 5.31 -15.40 7.49
C GLU A 382 6.61 -15.51 8.28
N GLN A 383 6.80 -14.71 9.33
CA GLN A 383 7.92 -14.88 10.24
C GLN A 383 7.65 -16.09 11.14
N PRO A 384 8.44 -17.20 11.03
CA PRO A 384 8.38 -18.24 12.04
C PRO A 384 8.68 -17.57 13.37
N VAL A 385 7.84 -17.83 14.38
CA VAL A 385 8.14 -17.48 15.77
C VAL A 385 9.54 -18.03 16.00
N GLN A 386 10.55 -17.16 16.09
CA GLN A 386 11.86 -17.58 16.55
C GLN A 386 11.58 -18.19 17.92
N GLN A 387 11.71 -19.51 18.01
CA GLN A 387 11.63 -20.23 19.26
C GLN A 387 12.76 -19.67 20.12
N ASP A 388 12.42 -18.69 20.95
CA ASP A 388 13.22 -18.28 22.09
C ASP A 388 13.49 -19.53 22.91
N GLY A 389 14.69 -20.09 22.78
CA GLY A 389 15.02 -21.29 23.51
C GLY A 389 16.10 -22.13 22.87
N TYR A 390 17.25 -21.54 22.58
CA TYR A 390 18.49 -22.28 22.72
C TYR A 390 18.58 -22.76 24.18
N MET A 391 18.07 -23.97 24.46
CA MET A 391 18.55 -24.76 25.58
C MET A 391 19.99 -25.17 25.25
N SER A 392 20.91 -24.24 25.49
CA SER A 392 22.30 -24.55 25.78
C SER A 392 22.33 -25.25 27.14
N MET A 393 22.10 -26.56 27.16
CA MET A 393 22.56 -27.40 28.28
C MET A 393 23.97 -27.88 27.94
N TYR A 394 24.95 -27.16 28.47
CA TYR A 394 26.27 -27.72 28.79
C TYR A 394 26.33 -27.92 30.30
#